data_AF-U5E5F6-F1
#
_entry.id   AF-U5E5F6-F1
#
_cell.length_a   1.000
_cell.length_b   1.000
_cell.length_c   1.000
_cell.angle_alpha   90.00
_cell.angle_beta   90.00
_cell.angle_gamma   90.00
#
_symmetry.space_group_name_H-M   'P 1'
#
loop_
_entity.id
_entity.type
_entity.pdbx_description
1 polymer ?
#
loop_
_entity_poly.entity_id
_entity_poly.type
_entity_poly.pdbx_seq_one_letter_code
_entity_poly.pdbx_strand_id
1 'polypeptide(L)'
;MGLRKRIAQAPSAARAQMSEVTASTRTRLTAARKRARELKDEWQERRYRRNHPSTAQDPQIKDAEDSFYQAAKSVVGHISAIEHAQRELGSEMPPREFLSTGSVREERRMYRESIRQSTSDARREFPFLREQFVTTIKPSSIREVVLQSNAMVDSIDLYLRNRFDGQFHPEDALTRLHAAMFDQCPPGSSEDDDGPADAGSAPSDSELTDAQVADETPSDGEPAAPVLLARRMRDPEYRRHQHSLVYVDRLAPINQLVDALRSEQGEWMPYVAPTYGGIEARVLAVFRDPGPRTQQDKGSGFLSLENDDPSAERHLGFVTDAGISPTDLTVWNAYPWYINRKPASGEIDRGLDPLRRLIDLLPDLEVLIAHGGAAQTAWLRFERKHPRIANRLEVIKTYHTSQQALWTPDVEERQRRQADIAHAYAKAAALLD
;
A
#
# COMPACT_ATOMS: atom_id res chain seq x y z
N MET A 1 -20.98 26.34 29.26
CA MET A 1 -20.50 27.24 30.33
C MET A 1 -19.05 26.87 30.65
N GLY A 2 -18.11 27.59 30.03
CA GLY A 2 -16.82 27.04 29.60
C GLY A 2 -15.69 27.04 30.62
N LEU A 3 -14.68 26.22 30.34
CA LEU A 3 -13.42 25.97 31.05
C LEU A 3 -12.83 27.19 31.79
N ARG A 4 -12.96 28.40 31.22
CA ARG A 4 -12.57 29.67 31.83
C ARG A 4 -13.22 29.96 33.19
N LYS A 5 -14.49 29.59 33.38
CA LYS A 5 -15.22 29.80 34.65
C LYS A 5 -14.76 28.83 35.75
N ARG A 6 -14.34 27.62 35.37
CA ARG A 6 -13.77 26.60 36.29
C ARG A 6 -12.35 26.95 36.72
N ILE A 7 -11.51 27.45 35.81
CA ILE A 7 -10.17 27.99 36.13
C ILE A 7 -10.28 29.18 37.10
N ALA A 8 -11.31 30.01 36.94
CA ALA A 8 -11.57 31.16 37.81
C ALA A 8 -12.12 30.81 39.22
N GLN A 9 -12.39 29.55 39.57
CA GLN A 9 -12.85 29.17 40.92
C GLN A 9 -11.91 28.20 41.65
N ALA A 10 -10.80 27.80 41.01
CA ALA A 10 -9.82 26.90 41.60
C ALA A 10 -8.81 27.64 42.51
N PRO A 11 -8.32 27.02 43.60
CA PRO A 11 -7.29 27.58 44.47
C PRO A 11 -5.99 27.92 43.70
N SER A 12 -5.26 28.93 44.17
CA SER A 12 -4.13 29.58 43.46
C SER A 12 -3.13 28.61 42.79
N ALA A 13 -2.75 27.54 43.49
CA ALA A 13 -1.81 26.53 42.99
C ALA A 13 -2.35 25.76 41.77
N ALA A 14 -3.65 25.47 41.72
CA ALA A 14 -4.30 24.77 40.61
C ALA A 14 -4.42 25.65 39.35
N ARG A 15 -4.55 26.98 39.50
CA ARG A 15 -4.55 27.91 38.36
C ARG A 15 -3.19 28.01 37.67
N ALA A 16 -2.10 28.02 38.44
CA ALA A 16 -0.74 28.05 37.89
C ALA A 16 -0.43 26.77 37.09
N GLN A 17 -0.73 25.60 37.66
CA GLN A 17 -0.57 24.33 36.95
C GLN A 17 -1.44 24.23 35.68
N MET A 18 -2.70 24.67 35.73
CA MET A 18 -3.56 24.66 34.53
C MET A 18 -3.10 25.65 33.44
N SER A 19 -2.50 26.79 33.81
CA SER A 19 -1.94 27.76 32.87
C SER A 19 -0.69 27.24 32.18
N GLU A 20 0.17 26.54 32.91
CA GLU A 20 1.41 25.95 32.38
C GLU A 20 1.12 24.76 31.45
N VAL A 21 0.13 23.94 31.81
CA VAL A 21 -0.39 22.86 30.94
C VAL A 21 -0.97 23.43 29.64
N THR A 22 -1.71 24.55 29.70
CA THR A 22 -2.28 25.17 28.47
C THR A 22 -1.21 25.82 27.59
N ALA A 23 -0.17 26.42 28.16
CA ALA A 23 0.96 26.95 27.41
C ALA A 23 1.76 25.83 26.71
N SER A 24 2.09 24.75 27.44
CA SER A 24 2.77 23.55 26.91
C SER A 24 1.97 22.88 25.78
N THR A 25 0.65 22.76 25.96
CA THR A 25 -0.25 22.19 24.95
C THR A 25 -0.28 23.04 23.67
N ARG A 26 -0.27 24.37 23.80
CA ARG A 26 -0.26 25.29 22.66
C ARG A 26 1.03 25.17 21.86
N THR A 27 2.18 25.08 22.53
CA THR A 27 3.50 24.89 21.91
C THR A 27 3.57 23.57 21.13
N ARG A 28 3.09 22.47 21.71
CA ARG A 28 3.02 21.15 21.04
C ARG A 28 2.12 21.19 19.79
N LEU A 29 0.98 21.87 19.86
CA LEU A 29 0.07 22.05 18.73
C LEU A 29 0.69 22.83 17.57
N THR A 30 1.46 23.88 17.86
CA THR A 30 2.20 24.62 16.83
C THR A 30 3.32 23.79 16.18
N ALA A 31 4.06 23.00 16.96
CA ALA A 31 5.08 22.10 16.43
C ALA A 31 4.47 21.00 15.55
N ALA A 32 3.36 20.39 15.98
CA ALA A 32 2.63 19.39 15.20
C ALA A 32 2.10 19.96 13.87
N ARG A 33 1.58 21.20 13.86
CA ARG A 33 1.13 21.87 12.63
C ARG A 33 2.27 22.17 11.65
N LYS A 34 3.44 22.55 12.15
CA LYS A 34 4.64 22.76 11.32
C LYS A 34 5.09 21.44 10.69
N ARG A 35 5.19 20.38 11.49
CA ARG A 35 5.54 19.02 11.04
C ARG A 35 4.55 18.49 9.99
N ALA A 36 3.26 18.72 10.19
CA ALA A 36 2.22 18.32 9.23
C ALA A 36 2.33 19.07 7.89
N ARG A 37 2.78 20.33 7.89
CA ARG A 37 3.02 21.12 6.67
C ARG A 37 4.25 20.62 5.92
N GLU A 38 5.35 20.37 6.62
CA GLU A 38 6.58 19.77 6.06
C GLU A 38 6.28 18.40 5.41
N LEU A 39 5.55 17.52 6.11
CA LEU A 39 5.13 16.22 5.57
C LEU A 39 4.22 16.34 4.34
N LYS A 40 3.37 17.38 4.29
CA LYS A 40 2.50 17.65 3.14
C LYS A 40 3.32 18.11 1.93
N ASP A 41 4.30 18.99 2.14
CA ASP A 41 5.16 19.51 1.07
C ASP A 41 6.06 18.37 0.54
N GLU A 42 6.62 17.53 1.42
CA GLU A 42 7.34 16.30 1.04
C GLU A 42 6.47 15.26 0.32
N TRP A 43 5.19 15.12 0.71
CA TRP A 43 4.25 14.24 0.03
C TRP A 43 3.91 14.76 -1.37
N GLN A 44 3.75 16.08 -1.52
CA GLN A 44 3.51 16.71 -2.82
C GLN A 44 4.71 16.53 -3.75
N GLU A 45 5.92 16.74 -3.24
CA GLU A 45 7.17 16.52 -3.98
C GLU A 45 7.34 15.04 -4.38
N ARG A 46 7.11 14.10 -3.46
CA ARG A 46 7.21 12.65 -3.74
C ARG A 46 6.14 12.16 -4.72
N ARG A 47 4.93 12.73 -4.66
CA ARG A 47 3.85 12.43 -5.61
C ARG A 47 4.14 13.03 -6.98
N TYR A 48 4.70 14.24 -7.02
CA TYR A 48 5.12 14.91 -8.24
C TYR A 48 6.18 14.06 -8.94
N ARG A 49 7.26 13.68 -8.25
CA ARG A 49 8.36 12.87 -8.80
C ARG A 49 7.97 11.49 -9.31
N ARG A 50 6.93 10.85 -8.77
CA ARG A 50 6.41 9.57 -9.30
C ARG A 50 5.85 9.67 -10.72
N ASN A 51 5.38 10.85 -11.10
CA ASN A 51 4.89 11.15 -12.44
C ASN A 51 5.84 12.09 -13.21
N HIS A 52 6.86 12.60 -12.54
CA HIS A 52 7.86 13.52 -13.09
C HIS A 52 9.23 13.04 -12.62
N PRO A 53 9.67 11.83 -13.06
CA PRO A 53 10.85 11.18 -12.52
C PRO A 53 12.16 11.87 -12.89
N SER A 54 12.15 12.77 -13.88
CA SER A 54 13.36 13.44 -14.35
C SER A 54 14.03 14.26 -13.25
N THR A 55 15.33 14.04 -13.11
CA THR A 55 16.24 14.77 -12.22
C THR A 55 17.22 15.63 -13.01
N ALA A 56 16.97 15.83 -14.32
CA ALA A 56 17.79 16.67 -15.19
C ALA A 56 17.99 18.07 -14.59
N GLN A 57 19.22 18.57 -14.67
CA GLN A 57 19.58 19.90 -14.14
C GLN A 57 18.96 21.03 -14.98
N ASP A 58 18.84 20.82 -16.29
CA ASP A 58 18.18 21.77 -17.20
C ASP A 58 16.65 21.61 -17.10
N PRO A 59 15.90 22.67 -16.72
CA PRO A 59 14.44 22.62 -16.61
C PRO A 59 13.73 22.24 -17.92
N GLN A 60 14.25 22.62 -19.08
CA GLN A 60 13.64 22.30 -20.37
C GLN A 60 13.79 20.81 -20.70
N ILE A 61 14.95 20.23 -20.39
CA ILE A 61 15.19 18.79 -20.55
C ILE A 61 14.31 18.02 -19.56
N LYS A 62 14.21 18.49 -18.31
CA LYS A 62 13.36 17.89 -17.29
C LYS A 62 11.90 17.81 -17.72
N ASP A 63 11.33 18.93 -18.14
CA ASP A 63 9.92 18.99 -18.58
C ASP A 63 9.69 18.11 -19.81
N ALA A 64 10.64 18.06 -20.75
CA ALA A 64 10.58 17.21 -21.92
C ALA A 64 10.60 15.72 -21.56
N GLU A 65 11.50 15.30 -20.66
CA GLU A 65 11.62 13.94 -20.18
C GLU A 65 10.38 13.48 -19.40
N ASP A 66 9.85 14.32 -18.52
CA ASP A 66 8.65 14.02 -17.75
C ASP A 66 7.41 13.93 -18.65
N SER A 67 7.29 14.82 -19.64
CA SER A 67 6.24 14.74 -20.66
C SER A 67 6.33 13.45 -21.47
N PHE A 68 7.54 13.07 -21.89
CA PHE A 68 7.78 11.81 -22.61
C PHE A 68 7.42 10.59 -21.75
N TYR A 69 7.80 10.59 -20.47
CA TYR A 69 7.46 9.53 -19.53
C TYR A 69 5.95 9.38 -19.33
N GLN A 70 5.20 10.48 -19.22
CA GLN A 70 3.73 10.42 -19.15
C GLN A 70 3.10 9.87 -20.42
N ALA A 71 3.59 10.27 -21.60
CA ALA A 71 3.12 9.72 -22.87
C ALA A 71 3.40 8.21 -22.97
N ALA A 72 4.59 7.76 -22.58
CA ALA A 72 4.96 6.34 -22.56
C ALA A 72 4.05 5.54 -21.60
N LYS A 73 3.83 6.06 -20.39
CA LYS A 73 2.94 5.46 -19.38
C LYS A 73 1.50 5.33 -19.86
N SER A 74 0.98 6.30 -20.63
CA SER A 74 -0.35 6.23 -21.25
C SER A 74 -0.45 5.04 -22.21
N VAL A 75 0.50 4.93 -23.14
CA VAL A 75 0.54 3.84 -24.14
C VAL A 75 0.68 2.47 -23.47
N VAL A 76 1.56 2.35 -22.47
CA VAL A 76 1.71 1.10 -21.70
C VAL A 76 0.42 0.75 -20.96
N GLY A 77 -0.31 1.74 -20.42
CA GLY A 77 -1.60 1.50 -19.78
C GLY A 77 -2.65 0.89 -20.71
N HIS A 78 -2.67 1.31 -21.98
CA HIS A 78 -3.52 0.69 -23.01
C HIS A 78 -3.12 -0.76 -23.30
N ILE A 79 -1.81 -1.05 -23.33
CA ILE A 79 -1.27 -2.40 -23.51
C ILE A 79 -1.71 -3.32 -22.38
N SER A 80 -1.55 -2.91 -21.11
CA SER A 80 -2.00 -3.69 -19.95
C SER A 80 -3.50 -3.99 -19.99
N ALA A 81 -4.32 -3.06 -20.50
CA ALA A 81 -5.76 -3.26 -20.68
C ALA A 81 -6.09 -4.31 -21.76
N ILE A 82 -5.32 -4.34 -22.86
CA ILE A 82 -5.45 -5.37 -23.91
C ILE A 82 -5.15 -6.75 -23.33
N GLU A 83 -4.03 -6.91 -22.63
CA GLU A 83 -3.61 -8.19 -22.05
C GLU A 83 -4.60 -8.70 -21.01
N HIS A 84 -5.12 -7.80 -20.18
CA HIS A 84 -6.18 -8.13 -19.23
C HIS A 84 -7.40 -8.69 -19.95
N ALA A 85 -7.92 -7.98 -20.96
CA ALA A 85 -9.09 -8.42 -21.69
C ALA A 85 -8.85 -9.72 -22.50
N GLN A 86 -7.63 -9.95 -23.01
CA GLN A 86 -7.25 -11.20 -23.67
C GLN A 86 -7.25 -12.38 -22.70
N ARG A 87 -6.70 -12.19 -21.49
CA ARG A 87 -6.68 -13.22 -20.44
C ARG A 87 -8.10 -13.63 -20.04
N GLU A 88 -9.00 -12.67 -19.89
CA GLU A 88 -10.41 -12.94 -19.58
C GLU A 88 -11.12 -13.69 -20.71
N LEU A 89 -10.84 -13.36 -21.99
CA LEU A 89 -11.39 -14.09 -23.14
C LEU A 89 -10.83 -15.51 -23.29
N GLY A 90 -9.58 -15.74 -22.87
CA GLY A 90 -8.89 -17.03 -22.93
C GLY A 90 -9.20 -17.96 -21.75
N SER A 91 -9.70 -17.44 -20.63
CA SER A 91 -10.11 -18.25 -19.49
C SER A 91 -11.35 -19.10 -19.79
N GLU A 92 -11.34 -20.37 -19.35
CA GLU A 92 -12.54 -21.21 -19.38
C GLU A 92 -13.53 -20.69 -18.33
N MET A 93 -14.67 -20.13 -18.81
CA MET A 93 -15.75 -19.71 -17.93
C MET A 93 -16.44 -20.93 -17.29
N PRO A 94 -16.97 -20.79 -16.06
CA PRO A 94 -17.64 -21.88 -15.37
C PRO A 94 -18.79 -22.48 -16.20
N PRO A 95 -19.18 -23.75 -15.94
CA PRO A 95 -20.17 -24.47 -16.72
C PRO A 95 -21.46 -23.66 -16.93
N ARG A 96 -22.08 -23.84 -18.10
CA ARG A 96 -23.29 -23.14 -18.59
C ARG A 96 -24.49 -23.13 -17.63
N GLU A 97 -24.44 -23.88 -16.55
CA GLU A 97 -25.49 -24.01 -15.53
C GLU A 97 -25.64 -22.76 -14.64
N PHE A 98 -24.66 -21.84 -14.62
CA PHE A 98 -24.67 -20.69 -13.69
C PHE A 98 -24.90 -19.31 -14.32
N LEU A 99 -24.93 -19.19 -15.66
CA LEU A 99 -25.14 -17.91 -16.34
C LEU A 99 -26.15 -18.05 -17.48
N SER A 100 -27.10 -17.11 -17.55
CA SER A 100 -27.94 -16.93 -18.74
C SER A 100 -27.05 -16.81 -19.98
N THR A 101 -27.36 -17.53 -21.05
CA THR A 101 -26.61 -17.49 -22.33
C THR A 101 -26.46 -16.09 -22.93
N GLY A 102 -27.28 -15.12 -22.49
CA GLY A 102 -27.14 -13.71 -22.86
C GLY A 102 -25.95 -13.01 -22.18
N SER A 103 -25.74 -13.24 -20.88
CA SER A 103 -24.71 -12.57 -20.07
C SER A 103 -23.28 -12.93 -20.51
N VAL A 104 -23.02 -14.20 -20.83
CA VAL A 104 -21.68 -14.63 -21.31
C VAL A 104 -21.34 -14.04 -22.69
N ARG A 105 -22.35 -13.87 -23.56
CA ARG A 105 -22.15 -13.26 -24.89
C ARG A 105 -21.88 -11.76 -24.77
N GLU A 106 -22.57 -11.08 -23.85
CA GLU A 106 -22.40 -9.66 -23.56
C GLU A 106 -21.03 -9.37 -22.94
N GLU A 107 -20.57 -10.17 -21.97
CA GLU A 107 -19.23 -10.04 -21.38
C GLU A 107 -18.12 -10.27 -22.40
N ARG A 108 -18.23 -11.33 -23.21
CA ARG A 108 -17.27 -11.57 -24.31
C ARG A 108 -17.27 -10.44 -25.34
N ARG A 109 -18.42 -9.82 -25.60
CA ARG A 109 -18.51 -8.64 -26.47
C ARG A 109 -17.80 -7.45 -25.83
N MET A 110 -18.02 -7.19 -24.54
CA MET A 110 -17.37 -6.11 -23.78
C MET A 110 -15.84 -6.24 -23.83
N TYR A 111 -15.28 -7.42 -23.56
CA TYR A 111 -13.82 -7.60 -23.62
C TYR A 111 -13.26 -7.43 -25.03
N ARG A 112 -13.95 -7.93 -26.06
CA ARG A 112 -13.55 -7.69 -27.46
C ARG A 112 -13.60 -6.22 -27.83
N GLU A 113 -14.58 -5.48 -27.32
CA GLU A 113 -14.72 -4.04 -27.52
C GLU A 113 -13.59 -3.28 -26.80
N SER A 114 -13.27 -3.66 -25.57
CA SER A 114 -12.13 -3.13 -24.82
C SER A 114 -10.80 -3.37 -25.54
N ILE A 115 -10.55 -4.57 -26.05
CA ILE A 115 -9.33 -4.85 -26.84
C ILE A 115 -9.26 -3.94 -28.06
N ARG A 116 -10.35 -3.79 -28.81
CA ARG A 116 -10.39 -2.92 -29.99
C ARG A 116 -10.12 -1.47 -29.62
N GLN A 117 -10.76 -0.97 -28.57
CA GLN A 117 -10.62 0.41 -28.13
C GLN A 117 -9.18 0.70 -27.66
N SER A 118 -8.65 -0.10 -26.74
CA SER A 118 -7.29 0.08 -26.24
C SER A 118 -6.23 -0.13 -27.32
N THR A 119 -6.44 -1.05 -28.27
CA THR A 119 -5.56 -1.20 -29.44
C THR A 119 -5.59 0.04 -30.34
N SER A 120 -6.78 0.61 -30.56
CA SER A 120 -6.95 1.83 -31.34
C SER A 120 -6.26 3.02 -30.68
N ASP A 121 -6.46 3.20 -29.37
CA ASP A 121 -5.87 4.29 -28.60
C ASP A 121 -4.34 4.16 -28.53
N ALA A 122 -3.80 2.97 -28.26
CA ALA A 122 -2.35 2.73 -28.28
C ALA A 122 -1.73 3.03 -29.65
N ARG A 123 -2.37 2.59 -30.75
CA ARG A 123 -1.90 2.85 -32.13
C ARG A 123 -2.01 4.31 -32.53
N ARG A 124 -2.95 5.05 -31.96
CA ARG A 124 -3.10 6.50 -32.18
C ARG A 124 -2.03 7.28 -31.43
N GLU A 125 -1.72 6.90 -30.19
CA GLU A 125 -0.78 7.64 -29.32
C GLU A 125 0.69 7.30 -29.60
N PHE A 126 1.01 6.06 -30.00
CA PHE A 126 2.38 5.60 -30.19
C PHE A 126 3.21 6.41 -31.21
N PRO A 127 2.68 6.83 -32.39
CA PRO A 127 3.44 7.64 -33.34
C PRO A 127 3.94 8.97 -32.74
N PHE A 128 3.12 9.63 -31.90
CA PHE A 128 3.50 10.86 -31.22
C PHE A 128 4.60 10.63 -30.19
N LEU A 129 4.51 9.53 -29.43
CA LEU A 129 5.57 9.13 -28.50
C LEU A 129 6.90 8.91 -29.23
N ARG A 130 6.87 8.19 -30.36
CA ARG A 130 8.06 7.92 -31.18
C ARG A 130 8.65 9.21 -31.76
N GLU A 131 7.80 10.14 -32.20
CA GLU A 131 8.23 11.45 -32.68
C GLU A 131 8.93 12.24 -31.56
N GLN A 132 8.31 12.33 -30.37
CA GLN A 132 8.89 13.01 -29.20
C GLN A 132 10.25 12.42 -28.79
N PHE A 133 10.41 11.09 -28.89
CA PHE A 133 11.71 10.46 -28.65
C PHE A 133 12.77 10.99 -29.63
N VAL A 134 12.47 11.04 -30.93
CA VAL A 134 13.44 11.43 -31.97
C VAL A 134 13.75 12.92 -31.94
N THR A 135 12.75 13.76 -31.72
CA THR A 135 12.87 15.23 -31.83
C THR A 135 13.32 15.88 -30.54
N THR A 136 12.98 15.31 -29.38
CA THR A 136 13.22 15.93 -28.08
C THR A 136 14.20 15.14 -27.23
N ILE A 137 13.92 13.87 -26.93
CA ILE A 137 14.72 13.09 -25.97
C ILE A 137 16.09 12.74 -26.53
N LYS A 138 16.15 12.16 -27.73
CA LYS A 138 17.38 11.70 -28.36
C LYS A 138 18.47 12.77 -28.50
N PRO A 139 18.17 14.03 -28.88
CA PRO A 139 19.20 15.07 -28.99
C PRO A 139 19.55 15.79 -27.67
N SER A 140 18.71 15.71 -26.63
CA SER A 140 18.87 16.56 -25.43
C SER A 140 19.14 15.80 -24.13
N SER A 141 18.68 14.55 -23.99
CA SER A 141 18.82 13.78 -22.75
C SER A 141 20.16 13.07 -22.61
N ILE A 142 20.51 12.70 -21.37
CA ILE A 142 21.72 11.92 -21.09
C ILE A 142 21.65 10.52 -21.72
N ARG A 143 22.82 9.90 -21.96
CA ARG A 143 22.95 8.61 -22.65
C ARG A 143 22.03 7.52 -22.08
N GLU A 144 21.95 7.39 -20.76
CA GLU A 144 21.15 6.35 -20.12
C GLU A 144 19.64 6.55 -20.37
N VAL A 145 19.14 7.78 -20.24
CA VAL A 145 17.75 8.12 -20.54
C VAL A 145 17.44 7.87 -22.02
N VAL A 146 18.34 8.21 -22.95
CA VAL A 146 18.17 7.92 -24.38
C VAL A 146 18.11 6.42 -24.64
N LEU A 147 18.98 5.62 -24.02
CA LEU A 147 19.00 4.16 -24.16
C LEU A 147 17.70 3.53 -23.67
N GLN A 148 17.25 3.86 -22.46
CA GLN A 148 16.01 3.31 -21.90
C GLN A 148 14.77 3.82 -22.66
N SER A 149 14.79 5.05 -23.15
CA SER A 149 13.71 5.59 -24.00
C SER A 149 13.62 4.85 -25.34
N ASN A 150 14.76 4.51 -25.95
CA ASN A 150 14.78 3.72 -27.18
C ASN A 150 14.26 2.30 -26.93
N ALA A 151 14.73 1.64 -25.88
CA ALA A 151 14.27 0.30 -25.49
C ALA A 151 12.76 0.26 -25.22
N MET A 152 12.22 1.32 -24.61
CA MET A 152 10.78 1.51 -24.44
C MET A 152 10.03 1.61 -25.77
N VAL A 153 10.46 2.50 -26.66
CA VAL A 153 9.81 2.69 -27.97
C VAL A 153 9.84 1.39 -28.79
N ASP A 154 10.97 0.68 -28.78
CA ASP A 154 11.14 -0.58 -29.48
C ASP A 154 10.25 -1.69 -28.89
N SER A 155 10.17 -1.78 -27.56
CA SER A 155 9.29 -2.75 -26.87
C SER A 155 7.82 -2.53 -27.24
N ILE A 156 7.35 -1.27 -27.24
CA ILE A 156 5.98 -0.92 -27.66
C ILE A 156 5.75 -1.24 -29.15
N ASP A 157 6.70 -0.92 -30.05
CA ASP A 157 6.58 -1.23 -31.49
C ASP A 157 6.46 -2.73 -31.73
N LEU A 158 7.29 -3.53 -31.06
CA LEU A 158 7.26 -4.99 -31.14
C LEU A 158 5.94 -5.55 -30.65
N TYR A 159 5.43 -5.05 -29.53
CA TYR A 159 4.13 -5.44 -28.98
C TYR A 159 2.99 -5.11 -29.95
N LEU A 160 2.88 -3.86 -30.43
CA LEU A 160 1.79 -3.42 -31.31
C LEU A 160 1.80 -4.09 -32.68
N ARG A 161 2.96 -4.55 -33.15
CA ARG A 161 3.13 -5.35 -34.38
C ARG A 161 2.92 -6.85 -34.16
N ASN A 162 2.60 -7.28 -32.94
CA ASN A 162 2.46 -8.69 -32.58
C ASN A 162 3.74 -9.51 -32.90
N ARG A 163 4.90 -8.88 -32.74
CA ARG A 163 6.24 -9.50 -32.88
C ARG A 163 6.95 -9.62 -31.53
N PHE A 164 6.22 -9.43 -30.44
CA PHE A 164 6.74 -9.55 -29.09
C PHE A 164 6.94 -11.03 -28.74
N ASP A 165 8.15 -11.37 -28.30
CA ASP A 165 8.59 -12.73 -27.98
C ASP A 165 8.58 -13.04 -26.48
N GLY A 166 8.10 -12.11 -25.66
CA GLY A 166 8.04 -12.27 -24.20
C GLY A 166 9.30 -11.85 -23.45
N GLN A 167 10.41 -11.52 -24.11
CA GLN A 167 11.69 -11.29 -23.42
C GLN A 167 11.80 -9.90 -22.77
N PHE A 168 11.08 -8.88 -23.28
CA PHE A 168 11.23 -7.52 -22.77
C PHE A 168 9.94 -6.68 -22.85
N HIS A 169 9.08 -6.84 -21.83
CA HIS A 169 7.72 -6.29 -21.84
C HIS A 169 7.70 -4.75 -21.71
N PRO A 170 6.74 -4.03 -22.33
CA PRO A 170 6.63 -2.58 -22.21
C PRO A 170 6.52 -2.06 -20.76
N GLU A 171 5.94 -2.83 -19.82
CA GLU A 171 5.93 -2.47 -18.39
C GLU A 171 7.33 -2.50 -17.76
N ASP A 172 8.18 -3.46 -18.15
CA ASP A 172 9.56 -3.56 -17.68
C ASP A 172 10.39 -2.40 -18.22
N ALA A 173 10.20 -2.08 -19.50
CA ALA A 173 10.83 -0.93 -20.14
C ALA A 173 10.41 0.40 -19.45
N LEU A 174 9.16 0.53 -18.99
CA LEU A 174 8.67 1.72 -18.27
C LEU A 174 9.38 1.89 -16.93
N THR A 175 9.58 0.77 -16.25
CA THR A 175 10.25 0.73 -14.96
C THR A 175 11.72 1.14 -15.10
N ARG A 176 12.41 0.66 -16.15
CA ARG A 176 13.80 1.05 -16.43
C ARG A 176 13.92 2.51 -16.86
N LEU A 177 13.00 3.01 -17.67
CA LEU A 177 12.95 4.42 -18.06
C LEU A 177 12.77 5.33 -16.84
N HIS A 178 11.85 4.98 -15.94
CA HIS A 178 11.67 5.71 -14.67
C HIS A 178 12.96 5.74 -13.85
N ALA A 179 13.65 4.61 -13.72
CA ALA A 179 14.90 4.53 -12.99
C ALA A 179 16.00 5.41 -13.62
N ALA A 180 16.18 5.36 -14.93
CA ALA A 180 17.16 6.18 -15.65
C ALA A 180 16.90 7.68 -15.53
N MET A 181 15.63 8.10 -15.56
CA MET A 181 15.26 9.51 -15.37
C MET A 181 15.44 9.99 -13.93
N PHE A 182 15.26 9.08 -12.96
CA PHE A 182 15.44 9.38 -11.54
C PHE A 182 16.91 9.39 -11.10
N ASP A 183 17.75 8.58 -11.73
CA ASP A 183 19.17 8.42 -11.41
C ASP A 183 20.06 9.11 -12.45
N GLN A 184 19.80 10.40 -12.69
CA GLN A 184 20.67 11.23 -13.53
C GLN A 184 21.84 11.72 -12.69
N CYS A 185 22.77 10.81 -12.40
CA CYS A 185 23.99 11.15 -11.66
C CYS A 185 24.76 12.24 -12.43
N PRO A 186 25.10 13.38 -11.80
CA PRO A 186 25.89 14.40 -12.46
C PRO A 186 27.30 13.85 -12.72
N PRO A 187 27.88 14.05 -13.91
CA PRO A 187 29.27 13.69 -14.16
C PRO A 187 30.16 14.59 -13.28
N GLY A 188 30.69 14.07 -12.16
CA GLY A 188 31.65 14.80 -11.33
C GLY A 188 31.79 14.43 -9.85
N SER A 189 31.25 13.33 -9.33
CA SER A 189 31.44 12.95 -7.91
C SER A 189 32.11 11.59 -7.68
N SER A 190 32.96 11.17 -8.61
CA SER A 190 33.87 10.04 -8.42
C SER A 190 35.27 10.41 -8.93
N GLU A 191 36.03 11.09 -8.10
CA GLU A 191 37.50 11.12 -8.20
C GLU A 191 38.04 10.03 -7.28
N ASP A 192 37.95 8.77 -7.74
CA ASP A 192 38.96 7.78 -7.40
C ASP A 192 40.05 7.95 -8.45
N ASP A 193 41.12 8.62 -8.03
CA ASP A 193 42.35 8.88 -8.78
C ASP A 193 43.16 7.58 -8.87
N ASP A 194 43.11 6.93 -10.04
CA ASP A 194 43.99 5.83 -10.40
C ASP A 194 45.32 6.41 -10.91
N GLY A 195 46.35 6.40 -10.06
CA GLY A 195 47.73 6.75 -10.39
C GLY A 195 48.75 5.87 -9.63
N PRO A 196 49.88 5.47 -10.24
CA PRO A 196 50.41 4.12 -10.11
C PRO A 196 51.50 3.93 -9.03
N ALA A 197 51.60 2.66 -8.61
CA ALA A 197 52.70 1.95 -7.96
C ALA A 197 54.01 2.72 -7.66
N ASP A 198 54.36 2.79 -6.37
CA ASP A 198 55.77 2.71 -5.96
C ASP A 198 55.91 1.92 -4.65
N ALA A 199 57.01 1.17 -4.58
CA ALA A 199 57.37 0.23 -3.54
C ALA A 199 57.94 0.93 -2.30
N GLY A 200 57.69 0.37 -1.11
CA GLY A 200 58.47 0.77 0.06
C GLY A 200 57.92 0.33 1.41
N SER A 201 58.47 -0.77 1.92
CA SER A 201 58.84 -0.95 3.33
C SER A 201 57.73 -1.01 4.39
N ALA A 202 57.55 -2.23 4.93
CA ALA A 202 57.19 -2.43 6.33
C ALA A 202 58.24 -1.80 7.26
N PRO A 203 57.86 -1.44 8.50
CA PRO A 203 58.17 -2.37 9.58
C PRO A 203 57.06 -2.55 10.63
N SER A 204 57.37 -3.53 11.46
CA SER A 204 56.68 -4.21 12.56
C SER A 204 56.37 -3.41 13.82
N ASP A 205 55.38 -3.96 14.54
CA ASP A 205 55.22 -4.12 15.99
C ASP A 205 54.91 -2.94 16.93
N SER A 206 53.98 -3.28 17.86
CA SER A 206 53.71 -2.69 19.18
C SER A 206 52.93 -1.36 19.16
N GLU A 207 51.90 -1.08 19.96
CA GLU A 207 51.50 -1.57 21.28
C GLU A 207 49.97 -1.53 21.45
N LEU A 208 49.47 -2.43 22.30
CA LEU A 208 48.17 -2.37 22.95
C LEU A 208 48.10 -1.17 23.91
N THR A 209 47.03 -0.38 23.85
CA THR A 209 46.50 0.29 25.05
C THR A 209 44.98 0.31 25.04
N ASP A 210 44.42 -0.31 26.08
CA ASP A 210 43.04 -0.24 26.54
C ASP A 210 42.51 1.20 26.64
N ALA A 211 41.30 1.43 26.14
CA ALA A 211 40.46 2.54 26.56
C ALA A 211 38.96 2.17 26.43
N GLN A 212 38.47 1.51 27.48
CA GLN A 212 37.21 1.75 28.17
C GLN A 212 35.97 2.08 27.31
N VAL A 213 35.15 1.04 27.11
CA VAL A 213 33.72 1.13 26.81
C VAL A 213 33.01 1.57 28.10
N ALA A 214 32.51 2.80 28.14
CA ALA A 214 31.54 3.23 29.14
C ALA A 214 30.14 2.87 28.67
N ASP A 215 29.60 1.88 29.36
CA ASP A 215 28.22 1.42 29.37
C ASP A 215 27.32 2.54 29.93
N GLU A 216 26.52 3.17 29.07
CA GLU A 216 25.36 3.96 29.48
C GLU A 216 24.10 3.34 28.87
N THR A 217 23.55 2.36 29.57
CA THR A 217 22.15 1.94 29.41
C THR A 217 21.20 3.08 29.82
N PRO A 218 20.29 3.55 28.95
CA PRO A 218 19.15 4.34 29.40
C PRO A 218 18.05 3.40 29.89
N SER A 219 17.85 3.47 31.20
CA SER A 219 16.67 3.13 32.00
C SER A 219 15.36 2.90 31.22
N ASP A 220 14.72 1.78 31.56
CA ASP A 220 13.38 1.35 31.18
C ASP A 220 12.33 2.48 31.19
N GLY A 221 11.90 2.88 30.00
CA GLY A 221 10.56 3.38 29.74
C GLY A 221 9.88 2.39 28.82
N GLU A 222 8.64 1.99 29.13
CA GLU A 222 7.81 1.19 28.22
C GLU A 222 7.98 1.72 26.78
N PRO A 223 8.30 0.85 25.80
CA PRO A 223 8.46 1.31 24.43
C PRO A 223 7.12 1.89 23.98
N ALA A 224 7.11 3.21 23.71
CA ALA A 224 5.99 3.86 23.07
C ALA A 224 5.57 3.01 21.87
N ALA A 225 4.27 2.67 21.80
CA ALA A 225 3.74 1.82 20.73
C ALA A 225 4.27 2.30 19.37
N PRO A 226 4.74 1.39 18.50
CA PRO A 226 5.42 1.76 17.27
C PRO A 226 4.51 2.65 16.42
N VAL A 227 4.97 3.87 16.12
CA VAL A 227 4.24 4.79 15.24
C VAL A 227 4.28 4.21 13.82
N LEU A 228 3.13 3.71 13.36
CA LEU A 228 2.97 3.21 12.00
C LEU A 228 3.01 4.37 11.00
N LEU A 229 3.64 4.15 9.85
CA LEU A 229 3.75 5.15 8.80
C LEU A 229 3.04 4.67 7.53
N ALA A 230 2.11 5.49 7.04
CA ALA A 230 1.39 5.17 5.82
C ALA A 230 2.38 4.91 4.67
N ARG A 231 2.08 3.88 3.86
CA ARG A 231 2.83 3.55 2.64
C ARG A 231 4.31 3.17 2.86
N ARG A 232 4.74 2.84 4.08
CA ARG A 232 6.11 2.42 4.40
C ARG A 232 6.53 1.14 3.65
N MET A 233 5.58 0.26 3.32
CA MET A 233 5.81 -0.92 2.47
C MET A 233 6.20 -0.58 1.02
N ARG A 234 6.33 0.69 0.61
CA ARG A 234 6.95 1.05 -0.68
C ARG A 234 8.46 0.82 -0.68
N ASP A 235 9.09 0.90 0.49
CA ASP A 235 10.52 0.72 0.65
C ASP A 235 10.87 -0.79 0.56
N PRO A 236 11.70 -1.21 -0.42
CA PRO A 236 12.13 -2.60 -0.54
C PRO A 236 12.87 -3.14 0.69
N GLU A 237 13.64 -2.32 1.39
CA GLU A 237 14.38 -2.75 2.58
C GLU A 237 13.44 -3.01 3.74
N TYR A 238 12.50 -2.09 3.96
CA TYR A 238 11.46 -2.26 4.95
C TYR A 238 10.60 -3.49 4.66
N ARG A 239 10.20 -3.72 3.39
CA ARG A 239 9.48 -4.94 3.01
C ARG A 239 10.28 -6.20 3.34
N ARG A 240 11.57 -6.25 2.97
CA ARG A 240 12.44 -7.39 3.28
C ARG A 240 12.53 -7.65 4.78
N HIS A 241 12.65 -6.59 5.57
CA HIS A 241 12.64 -6.70 7.03
C HIS A 241 11.30 -7.25 7.55
N GLN A 242 10.16 -6.75 7.06
CA GLN A 242 8.85 -7.27 7.44
C GLN A 242 8.67 -8.74 7.04
N HIS A 243 9.20 -9.16 5.88
CA HIS A 243 9.26 -10.58 5.46
C HIS A 243 10.07 -11.45 6.41
N SER A 244 11.16 -10.93 6.99
CA SER A 244 11.93 -11.67 8.02
C SER A 244 11.17 -11.87 9.33
N LEU A 245 10.10 -11.10 9.56
CA LEU A 245 9.30 -11.10 10.78
C LEU A 245 7.94 -11.79 10.61
N VAL A 246 7.71 -12.50 9.49
CA VAL A 246 6.43 -13.18 9.19
C VAL A 246 6.00 -14.15 10.31
N TYR A 247 6.96 -14.77 10.99
CA TYR A 247 6.70 -15.78 12.03
C TYR A 247 7.16 -15.35 13.43
N VAL A 248 7.13 -14.04 13.74
CA VAL A 248 7.26 -13.60 15.15
C VAL A 248 6.14 -14.21 16.00
N ASP A 249 6.40 -14.52 17.27
CA ASP A 249 5.56 -15.37 18.12
C ASP A 249 4.06 -15.04 18.05
N ARG A 250 3.69 -13.76 18.22
CA ARG A 250 2.29 -13.32 18.19
C ARG A 250 1.61 -13.45 16.81
N LEU A 251 2.37 -13.50 15.70
CA LEU A 251 1.83 -13.64 14.34
C LEU A 251 1.97 -15.05 13.77
N ALA A 252 2.89 -15.86 14.30
CA ALA A 252 3.21 -17.17 13.75
C ALA A 252 1.98 -18.08 13.57
N PRO A 253 1.04 -18.20 14.53
CA PRO A 253 -0.15 -19.03 14.35
C PRO A 253 -1.03 -18.59 13.17
N ILE A 254 -1.19 -17.28 12.98
CA ILE A 254 -2.01 -16.72 11.89
C ILE A 254 -1.32 -16.92 10.54
N ASN A 255 -0.02 -16.67 10.45
CA ASN A 255 0.70 -16.83 9.18
C ASN A 255 0.93 -18.30 8.81
N GLN A 256 1.00 -19.21 9.80
CA GLN A 256 0.92 -20.66 9.56
C GLN A 256 -0.46 -21.10 9.07
N LEU A 257 -1.55 -20.49 9.58
CA LEU A 257 -2.89 -20.69 9.02
C LEU A 257 -2.94 -20.24 7.55
N VAL A 258 -2.30 -19.12 7.21
CA VAL A 258 -2.18 -18.66 5.82
C VAL A 258 -1.45 -19.71 4.95
N ASP A 259 -0.33 -20.28 5.43
CA ASP A 259 0.39 -21.33 4.69
C ASP A 259 -0.47 -22.58 4.47
N ALA A 260 -1.19 -23.02 5.51
CA ALA A 260 -2.12 -24.14 5.41
C ALA A 260 -3.23 -23.88 4.39
N LEU A 261 -3.87 -22.71 4.42
CA LEU A 261 -4.94 -22.34 3.49
C LEU A 261 -4.45 -22.23 2.04
N ARG A 262 -3.23 -21.74 1.82
CA ARG A 262 -2.59 -21.73 0.49
C ARG A 262 -2.38 -23.16 -0.01
N SER A 263 -1.87 -24.04 0.85
CA SER A 263 -1.65 -25.45 0.49
C SER A 263 -2.95 -26.21 0.24
N GLU A 264 -3.98 -25.99 1.05
CA GLU A 264 -5.28 -26.68 0.97
C GLU A 264 -6.05 -26.30 -0.30
N GLN A 265 -6.01 -25.03 -0.70
CA GLN A 265 -6.80 -24.53 -1.84
C GLN A 265 -6.00 -24.39 -3.13
N GLY A 266 -4.65 -24.38 -3.06
CA GLY A 266 -3.80 -24.07 -4.21
C GLY A 266 -3.93 -22.62 -4.70
N GLU A 267 -4.52 -21.74 -3.89
CA GLU A 267 -4.75 -20.33 -4.21
C GLU A 267 -3.88 -19.42 -3.34
N TRP A 268 -3.33 -18.36 -3.94
CA TRP A 268 -2.48 -17.41 -3.22
C TRP A 268 -3.31 -16.42 -2.38
N MET A 269 -2.81 -16.08 -1.19
CA MET A 269 -3.36 -15.02 -0.33
C MET A 269 -2.24 -14.32 0.43
N PRO A 270 -2.33 -13.04 0.82
CA PRO A 270 -1.28 -12.35 1.56
C PRO A 270 -1.13 -12.83 3.01
N TYR A 271 0.07 -12.64 3.59
CA TYR A 271 0.28 -12.77 5.03
C TYR A 271 -0.31 -11.59 5.80
N VAL A 272 -0.48 -11.72 7.12
CA VAL A 272 -0.78 -10.59 8.01
C VAL A 272 0.53 -9.94 8.44
N ALA A 273 0.61 -8.61 8.34
CA ALA A 273 1.85 -7.88 8.64
C ALA A 273 2.27 -7.97 10.13
N PRO A 274 3.58 -8.05 10.42
CA PRO A 274 4.15 -8.06 11.78
C PRO A 274 3.80 -6.86 12.66
N THR A 275 3.31 -5.78 12.04
CA THR A 275 2.87 -4.55 12.71
C THR A 275 1.57 -4.71 13.50
N TYR A 276 0.80 -5.76 13.23
CA TYR A 276 -0.44 -6.06 13.95
C TYR A 276 -0.18 -6.84 15.24
N GLY A 277 -1.19 -6.93 16.10
CA GLY A 277 -1.17 -7.71 17.33
C GLY A 277 -1.16 -9.23 17.14
N GLY A 278 -1.55 -9.70 15.96
CA GLY A 278 -1.69 -11.12 15.71
C GLY A 278 -2.69 -11.76 16.67
N ILE A 279 -2.27 -12.80 17.41
CA ILE A 279 -3.12 -13.50 18.39
C ILE A 279 -3.55 -12.64 19.58
N GLU A 280 -2.83 -11.55 19.85
CA GLU A 280 -3.12 -10.61 20.94
C GLU A 280 -4.19 -9.57 20.55
N ALA A 281 -4.69 -9.62 19.30
CA ALA A 281 -5.61 -8.61 18.80
C ALA A 281 -7.01 -8.74 19.43
N ARG A 282 -7.48 -7.62 20.00
CA ARG A 282 -8.83 -7.44 20.56
C ARG A 282 -9.85 -6.96 19.53
N VAL A 283 -9.38 -6.42 18.40
CA VAL A 283 -10.17 -5.93 17.27
C VAL A 283 -9.77 -6.66 15.99
N LEU A 284 -10.76 -7.19 15.28
CA LEU A 284 -10.61 -7.76 13.94
C LEU A 284 -11.35 -6.89 12.91
N ALA A 285 -10.62 -6.25 12.00
CA ALA A 285 -11.22 -5.56 10.85
C ALA A 285 -11.31 -6.49 9.64
N VAL A 286 -12.53 -6.78 9.17
CA VAL A 286 -12.79 -7.66 8.03
C VAL A 286 -13.18 -6.86 6.79
N PHE A 287 -12.39 -7.01 5.73
CA PHE A 287 -12.61 -6.38 4.42
C PHE A 287 -13.14 -7.40 3.39
N ARG A 288 -13.25 -7.01 2.12
CA ARG A 288 -13.87 -7.86 1.09
C ARG A 288 -12.92 -8.93 0.55
N ASP A 289 -11.77 -8.53 0.02
CA ASP A 289 -10.77 -9.36 -0.66
C ASP A 289 -9.41 -8.63 -0.69
N PRO A 290 -8.30 -9.36 -0.86
CA PRO A 290 -6.99 -8.75 -1.02
C PRO A 290 -6.92 -7.85 -2.25
N GLY A 291 -6.55 -6.58 -2.04
CA GLY A 291 -6.30 -5.66 -3.15
C GLY A 291 -5.03 -6.02 -3.93
N PRO A 292 -4.86 -5.52 -5.18
CA PRO A 292 -3.71 -5.85 -6.02
C PRO A 292 -2.35 -5.45 -5.41
N ARG A 293 -2.33 -4.48 -4.50
CA ARG A 293 -1.13 -4.03 -3.76
C ARG A 293 -0.70 -4.95 -2.62
N THR A 294 -1.46 -6.02 -2.38
CA THR A 294 -1.09 -7.09 -1.44
C THR A 294 -0.30 -8.21 -2.12
N GLN A 295 -0.37 -8.34 -3.47
CA GLN A 295 0.33 -9.39 -4.22
C GLN A 295 1.84 -9.36 -4.01
N GLN A 296 2.48 -10.54 -3.92
CA GLN A 296 3.92 -10.66 -3.67
C GLN A 296 4.78 -10.06 -4.80
N ASP A 297 4.33 -10.16 -6.05
CA ASP A 297 5.10 -9.68 -7.22
C ASP A 297 4.85 -8.21 -7.57
N LYS A 298 3.76 -7.62 -7.06
CA LYS A 298 3.30 -6.24 -7.41
C LYS A 298 3.12 -5.32 -6.20
N GLY A 299 3.27 -5.87 -5.01
CA GLY A 299 2.84 -5.30 -3.74
C GLY A 299 3.73 -5.72 -2.59
N SER A 300 3.19 -5.75 -1.36
CA SER A 300 3.97 -6.08 -0.17
C SER A 300 4.04 -7.57 0.14
N GLY A 301 3.10 -8.38 -0.35
CA GLY A 301 2.86 -9.73 0.16
C GLY A 301 2.01 -9.76 1.44
N PHE A 302 1.57 -8.60 1.95
CA PHE A 302 0.93 -8.45 3.24
C PHE A 302 -0.43 -7.74 3.18
N LEU A 303 -1.32 -8.12 4.09
CA LEU A 303 -2.34 -7.22 4.64
C LEU A 303 -1.62 -6.30 5.64
N SER A 304 -1.59 -4.99 5.37
CA SER A 304 -0.89 -4.02 6.21
C SER A 304 -1.53 -2.63 6.14
N LEU A 305 -1.53 -1.92 7.27
CA LEU A 305 -1.82 -0.48 7.34
C LEU A 305 -0.78 0.37 6.59
N GLU A 306 0.40 -0.18 6.36
CA GLU A 306 1.54 0.51 5.76
C GLU A 306 1.70 0.19 4.26
N ASN A 307 0.75 -0.53 3.64
CA ASN A 307 0.76 -0.80 2.20
C ASN A 307 0.79 0.50 1.37
N ASP A 308 1.49 0.49 0.23
CA ASP A 308 1.53 1.63 -0.71
C ASP A 308 0.24 1.75 -1.52
N ASP A 309 -0.87 1.96 -0.82
CA ASP A 309 -2.16 2.20 -1.45
C ASP A 309 -3.03 3.19 -0.64
N PRO A 310 -3.92 3.93 -1.31
CA PRO A 310 -4.76 4.92 -0.63
C PRO A 310 -5.77 4.33 0.36
N SER A 311 -6.09 3.04 0.31
CA SER A 311 -7.05 2.41 1.23
C SER A 311 -6.39 2.05 2.55
N ALA A 312 -5.17 1.50 2.50
CA ALA A 312 -4.34 1.27 3.68
C ALA A 312 -4.02 2.58 4.42
N GLU A 313 -3.62 3.63 3.70
CA GLU A 313 -3.37 4.97 4.28
C GLU A 313 -4.61 5.54 5.00
N ARG A 314 -5.81 5.39 4.40
CA ARG A 314 -7.06 5.84 5.03
C ARG A 314 -7.43 4.99 6.24
N HIS A 315 -7.25 3.67 6.16
CA HIS A 315 -7.47 2.77 7.28
C HIS A 315 -6.55 3.14 8.46
N LEU A 316 -5.26 3.38 8.20
CA LEU A 316 -4.32 3.84 9.22
C LEU A 316 -4.76 5.15 9.87
N GLY A 317 -5.28 6.10 9.08
CA GLY A 317 -5.86 7.33 9.60
C GLY A 317 -6.99 7.07 10.61
N PHE A 318 -7.98 6.25 10.26
CA PHE A 318 -9.09 5.92 11.17
C PHE A 318 -8.64 5.20 12.44
N VAL A 319 -7.67 4.29 12.34
CA VAL A 319 -7.10 3.57 13.49
C VAL A 319 -6.37 4.55 14.42
N THR A 320 -5.52 5.42 13.85
CA THR A 320 -4.75 6.42 14.58
C THR A 320 -5.65 7.45 15.25
N ASP A 321 -6.64 7.97 14.53
CA ASP A 321 -7.58 8.99 15.04
C ASP A 321 -8.45 8.45 16.18
N ALA A 322 -8.77 7.15 16.17
CA ALA A 322 -9.50 6.48 17.24
C ALA A 322 -8.61 6.08 18.43
N GLY A 323 -7.28 6.18 18.31
CA GLY A 323 -6.35 5.80 19.37
C GLY A 323 -6.22 4.29 19.59
N ILE A 324 -6.64 3.46 18.62
CA ILE A 324 -6.50 2.00 18.72
C ILE A 324 -5.03 1.64 18.50
N SER A 325 -4.44 0.89 19.44
CA SER A 325 -3.07 0.41 19.29
C SER A 325 -2.99 -0.57 18.11
N PRO A 326 -1.91 -0.53 17.28
CA PRO A 326 -1.65 -1.57 16.30
C PRO A 326 -1.62 -2.99 16.89
N THR A 327 -1.24 -3.12 18.17
CA THR A 327 -1.22 -4.39 18.90
C THR A 327 -2.62 -4.89 19.28
N ASP A 328 -3.62 -4.02 19.36
CA ASP A 328 -5.01 -4.43 19.59
C ASP A 328 -5.72 -4.81 18.30
N LEU A 329 -5.11 -4.56 17.14
CA LEU A 329 -5.73 -4.72 15.83
C LEU A 329 -5.12 -5.89 15.05
N THR A 330 -5.98 -6.64 14.38
CA THR A 330 -5.61 -7.50 13.24
C THR A 330 -6.62 -7.34 12.11
N VAL A 331 -6.28 -7.84 10.93
CA VAL A 331 -7.07 -7.66 9.71
C VAL A 331 -7.28 -8.97 8.96
N TRP A 332 -8.42 -9.08 8.30
CA TRP A 332 -8.73 -10.21 7.43
C TRP A 332 -9.64 -9.81 6.26
N ASN A 333 -9.86 -10.73 5.33
CA ASN A 333 -10.80 -10.55 4.22
C ASN A 333 -11.87 -11.63 4.24
N ALA A 334 -13.11 -11.24 3.92
CA ALA A 334 -14.25 -12.14 3.78
C ALA A 334 -14.00 -13.21 2.70
N TYR A 335 -13.35 -12.87 1.60
CA TYR A 335 -12.70 -13.82 0.71
C TYR A 335 -11.18 -13.66 0.84
N PRO A 336 -10.47 -14.59 1.51
CA PRO A 336 -9.07 -14.39 1.87
C PRO A 336 -8.09 -14.49 0.70
N TRP A 337 -8.45 -15.20 -0.37
CA TRP A 337 -7.60 -15.39 -1.55
C TRP A 337 -7.67 -14.22 -2.51
N TYR A 338 -6.59 -14.00 -3.26
CA TYR A 338 -6.57 -12.93 -4.25
C TYR A 338 -7.53 -13.24 -5.40
N ILE A 339 -8.34 -12.25 -5.76
CA ILE A 339 -9.22 -12.31 -6.93
C ILE A 339 -9.30 -10.93 -7.55
N ASN A 340 -9.21 -10.84 -8.88
CA ASN A 340 -9.27 -9.54 -9.58
C ASN A 340 -10.71 -9.12 -9.93
N ARG A 341 -11.69 -9.58 -9.16
CA ARG A 341 -13.11 -9.23 -9.30
C ARG A 341 -13.81 -9.30 -7.96
N LYS A 342 -15.05 -8.79 -7.89
CA LYS A 342 -15.88 -8.96 -6.70
C LYS A 342 -16.11 -10.47 -6.45
N PRO A 343 -15.95 -10.95 -5.20
CA PRO A 343 -16.27 -12.33 -4.88
C PRO A 343 -17.78 -12.59 -5.03
N ALA A 344 -18.12 -13.72 -5.63
CA ALA A 344 -19.47 -14.24 -5.76
C ALA A 344 -19.97 -14.78 -4.40
N SER A 345 -21.27 -15.09 -4.33
CA SER A 345 -21.88 -15.61 -3.10
C SER A 345 -21.19 -16.87 -2.57
N GLY A 346 -20.91 -17.84 -3.44
CA GLY A 346 -20.24 -19.09 -3.02
C GLY A 346 -18.78 -18.90 -2.60
N GLU A 347 -18.10 -17.87 -3.12
CA GLU A 347 -16.74 -17.52 -2.70
C GLU A 347 -16.75 -16.87 -1.31
N ILE A 348 -17.73 -16.02 -1.02
CA ILE A 348 -17.96 -15.52 0.34
C ILE A 348 -18.22 -16.68 1.30
N ASP A 349 -18.99 -17.69 0.89
CA ASP A 349 -19.26 -18.88 1.71
C ASP A 349 -17.99 -19.72 1.96
N ARG A 350 -17.11 -19.84 0.96
CA ARG A 350 -15.80 -20.49 1.11
C ARG A 350 -14.91 -19.79 2.13
N GLY A 351 -15.01 -18.47 2.25
CA GLY A 351 -14.23 -17.69 3.21
C GLY A 351 -14.69 -17.78 4.67
N LEU A 352 -15.86 -18.38 4.95
CA LEU A 352 -16.38 -18.51 6.31
C LEU A 352 -15.55 -19.46 7.19
N ASP A 353 -15.04 -20.55 6.62
CA ASP A 353 -14.22 -21.51 7.35
C ASP A 353 -12.82 -20.94 7.70
N PRO A 354 -12.10 -20.28 6.76
CA PRO A 354 -10.91 -19.51 7.11
C PRO A 354 -11.14 -18.47 8.21
N LEU A 355 -12.24 -17.72 8.14
CA LEU A 355 -12.58 -16.73 9.17
C LEU A 355 -12.83 -17.40 10.53
N ARG A 356 -13.46 -18.58 10.55
CA ARG A 356 -13.66 -19.38 11.77
C ARG A 356 -12.34 -19.78 12.40
N ARG A 357 -11.44 -20.37 11.60
CA ARG A 357 -10.11 -20.80 12.03
C ARG A 357 -9.27 -19.63 12.53
N LEU A 358 -9.39 -18.45 11.90
CA LEU A 358 -8.74 -17.24 12.40
C LEU A 358 -9.29 -16.82 13.76
N ILE A 359 -10.61 -16.72 13.92
CA ILE A 359 -11.21 -16.30 15.20
C ILE A 359 -10.84 -17.27 16.33
N ASP A 360 -10.72 -18.56 16.05
CA ASP A 360 -10.28 -19.55 17.03
C ASP A 360 -8.81 -19.34 17.50
N LEU A 361 -8.00 -18.58 16.75
CA LEU A 361 -6.63 -18.19 17.13
C LEU A 361 -6.55 -16.86 17.91
N LEU A 362 -7.66 -16.14 18.08
CA LEU A 362 -7.72 -14.82 18.71
C LEU A 362 -8.43 -14.91 20.07
N PRO A 363 -7.74 -15.34 21.15
CA PRO A 363 -8.36 -15.57 22.46
C PRO A 363 -9.00 -14.32 23.06
N ASP A 364 -8.41 -13.16 22.82
CA ASP A 364 -8.81 -11.86 23.41
C ASP A 364 -9.68 -11.03 22.46
N LEU A 365 -10.20 -11.64 21.38
CA LEU A 365 -11.04 -10.93 20.41
C LEU A 365 -12.36 -10.50 21.05
N GLU A 366 -12.62 -9.19 21.02
CA GLU A 366 -13.83 -8.58 21.59
C GLU A 366 -14.70 -7.95 20.49
N VAL A 367 -14.08 -7.29 19.51
CA VAL A 367 -14.77 -6.47 18.50
C VAL A 367 -14.46 -6.92 17.08
N LEU A 368 -15.48 -7.05 16.24
CA LEU A 368 -15.35 -7.26 14.80
C LEU A 368 -15.90 -6.07 14.02
N ILE A 369 -15.08 -5.46 13.17
CA ILE A 369 -15.48 -4.36 12.28
C ILE A 369 -15.66 -4.90 10.86
N ALA A 370 -16.90 -4.98 10.38
CA ALA A 370 -17.25 -5.46 9.05
C ALA A 370 -17.29 -4.32 8.02
N HIS A 371 -16.27 -4.23 7.17
CA HIS A 371 -16.12 -3.20 6.14
C HIS A 371 -16.82 -3.53 4.83
N GLY A 372 -17.91 -2.80 4.54
CA GLY A 372 -18.66 -2.88 3.30
C GLY A 372 -19.54 -4.14 3.17
N GLY A 373 -20.38 -4.14 2.14
CA GLY A 373 -21.48 -5.12 2.02
C GLY A 373 -21.04 -6.58 1.94
N ALA A 374 -19.86 -6.88 1.40
CA ALA A 374 -19.36 -8.25 1.33
C ALA A 374 -18.93 -8.78 2.71
N ALA A 375 -18.18 -8.00 3.49
CA ALA A 375 -17.80 -8.38 4.85
C ALA A 375 -19.04 -8.49 5.76
N GLN A 376 -19.99 -7.58 5.61
CA GLN A 376 -21.27 -7.64 6.34
C GLN A 376 -22.10 -8.88 5.96
N THR A 377 -22.09 -9.26 4.68
CA THR A 377 -22.77 -10.49 4.22
C THR A 377 -22.06 -11.73 4.74
N ALA A 378 -20.74 -11.78 4.69
CA ALA A 378 -19.94 -12.86 5.23
C ALA A 378 -20.23 -13.04 6.73
N TRP A 379 -20.22 -11.95 7.49
CA TRP A 379 -20.54 -12.00 8.92
C TRP A 379 -21.96 -12.49 9.20
N LEU A 380 -22.96 -11.99 8.47
CA LEU A 380 -24.35 -12.46 8.63
C LEU A 380 -24.48 -13.97 8.40
N ARG A 381 -23.72 -14.54 7.46
CA ARG A 381 -23.71 -15.98 7.20
C ARG A 381 -22.88 -16.75 8.22
N PHE A 382 -21.77 -16.17 8.66
CA PHE A 382 -20.94 -16.67 9.74
C PHE A 382 -21.75 -16.83 11.03
N GLU A 383 -22.51 -15.80 11.42
CA GLU A 383 -23.38 -15.80 12.60
C GLU A 383 -24.39 -16.95 12.58
N ARG A 384 -25.00 -17.21 11.41
CA ARG A 384 -25.92 -18.35 11.25
C ARG A 384 -25.24 -19.71 11.38
N LYS A 385 -24.01 -19.83 10.86
CA LYS A 385 -23.24 -21.08 10.84
C LYS A 385 -22.55 -21.36 12.19
N HIS A 386 -22.15 -20.31 12.90
CA HIS A 386 -21.35 -20.36 14.13
C HIS A 386 -21.90 -19.41 15.22
N PRO A 387 -23.17 -19.56 15.64
CA PRO A 387 -23.83 -18.60 16.54
C PRO A 387 -23.15 -18.48 17.90
N ARG A 388 -22.57 -19.57 18.43
CA ARG A 388 -21.85 -19.55 19.71
C ARG A 388 -20.61 -18.65 19.69
N ILE A 389 -19.94 -18.54 18.54
CA ILE A 389 -18.78 -17.65 18.40
C ILE A 389 -19.24 -16.22 18.18
N ALA A 390 -20.19 -16.03 17.27
CA ALA A 390 -20.70 -14.71 16.95
C ALA A 390 -21.27 -13.99 18.18
N ASN A 391 -21.96 -14.71 19.08
CA ASN A 391 -22.53 -14.15 20.31
C ASN A 391 -21.50 -13.64 21.32
N ARG A 392 -20.21 -13.94 21.14
CA ARG A 392 -19.13 -13.46 22.01
C ARG A 392 -18.53 -12.13 21.54
N LEU A 393 -18.83 -11.71 20.32
CA LEU A 393 -18.19 -10.56 19.69
C LEU A 393 -19.18 -9.41 19.52
N GLU A 394 -18.75 -8.19 19.82
CA GLU A 394 -19.48 -6.99 19.43
C GLU A 394 -19.17 -6.67 17.97
N VAL A 395 -20.20 -6.52 17.15
CA VAL A 395 -20.03 -6.39 15.69
C VAL A 395 -20.44 -5.01 15.22
N ILE A 396 -19.49 -4.30 14.63
CA ILE A 396 -19.67 -2.96 14.10
C ILE A 396 -19.66 -3.02 12.57
N LYS A 397 -20.74 -2.59 11.93
CA LYS A 397 -20.86 -2.56 10.46
C LYS A 397 -20.55 -1.15 9.97
N THR A 398 -19.73 -1.03 8.93
CA THR A 398 -19.38 0.28 8.35
C THR A 398 -19.11 0.20 6.85
N TYR A 399 -18.88 1.34 6.20
CA TYR A 399 -18.47 1.43 4.80
C TYR A 399 -17.04 0.88 4.58
N HIS A 400 -16.75 0.47 3.36
CA HIS A 400 -15.39 0.04 3.00
C HIS A 400 -14.47 1.26 2.86
N THR A 401 -13.21 1.11 3.27
CA THR A 401 -12.16 2.14 3.16
C THR A 401 -11.62 2.32 1.74
N SER A 402 -12.26 1.79 0.68
CA SER A 402 -11.75 1.93 -0.69
C SER A 402 -12.23 3.23 -1.32
N GLN A 403 -11.50 3.77 -2.30
CA GLN A 403 -11.95 5.01 -2.96
C GLN A 403 -13.27 4.80 -3.68
N GLN A 404 -13.45 3.66 -4.33
CA GLN A 404 -14.70 3.31 -5.04
C GLN A 404 -15.92 3.29 -4.09
N ALA A 405 -15.76 2.80 -2.86
CA ALA A 405 -16.86 2.74 -1.90
C ALA A 405 -17.24 4.11 -1.32
N LEU A 406 -16.27 5.03 -1.23
CA LEU A 406 -16.50 6.39 -0.75
C LEU A 406 -16.83 7.37 -1.89
N TRP A 407 -16.63 6.97 -3.14
CA TRP A 407 -16.89 7.84 -4.28
C TRP A 407 -18.39 8.02 -4.48
N THR A 408 -18.79 9.27 -4.48
CA THR A 408 -20.11 9.79 -4.84
C THR A 408 -19.90 11.22 -5.34
N PRO A 409 -20.67 11.71 -6.33
CA PRO A 409 -20.63 13.11 -6.75
C PRO A 409 -20.98 14.07 -5.61
N ASP A 410 -21.80 13.62 -4.66
CA ASP A 410 -22.25 14.40 -3.50
C ASP A 410 -21.17 14.45 -2.40
N VAL A 411 -20.76 15.67 -2.05
CA VAL A 411 -19.73 15.92 -1.04
C VAL A 411 -20.25 15.62 0.37
N GLU A 412 -21.51 15.90 0.67
CA GLU A 412 -22.11 15.66 1.99
C GLU A 412 -22.21 14.16 2.27
N GLU A 413 -22.70 13.39 1.30
CA GLU A 413 -22.75 11.93 1.40
C GLU A 413 -21.34 11.33 1.55
N ARG A 414 -20.32 11.89 0.89
CA ARG A 414 -18.92 11.46 1.08
C ARG A 414 -18.43 11.70 2.51
N GLN A 415 -18.72 12.87 3.07
CA GLN A 415 -18.39 13.21 4.45
C GLN A 415 -19.14 12.32 5.44
N ARG A 416 -20.43 12.04 5.20
CA ARG A 416 -21.24 11.14 6.02
C ARG A 416 -20.65 9.73 6.06
N ARG A 417 -20.22 9.19 4.91
CA ARG A 417 -19.57 7.87 4.85
C ARG A 417 -18.22 7.83 5.58
N GLN A 418 -17.44 8.91 5.52
CA GLN A 418 -16.19 9.02 6.28
C GLN A 418 -16.45 9.12 7.79
N ALA A 419 -17.44 9.92 8.20
CA ALA A 419 -17.84 10.05 9.59
C ALA A 419 -18.38 8.73 10.16
N ASP A 420 -19.10 7.93 9.37
CA ASP A 420 -19.54 6.59 9.75
C ASP A 420 -18.37 5.65 10.07
N ILE A 421 -17.34 5.63 9.22
CA ILE A 421 -16.13 4.83 9.48
C ILE A 421 -15.41 5.34 10.73
N ALA A 422 -15.22 6.66 10.87
CA ALA A 422 -14.61 7.23 12.07
C ALA A 422 -15.38 6.88 13.34
N HIS A 423 -16.72 6.92 13.29
CA HIS A 423 -17.57 6.53 14.40
C HIS A 423 -17.45 5.04 14.72
N ALA A 424 -17.32 4.18 13.72
CA ALA A 424 -17.11 2.75 13.92
C ALA A 424 -15.80 2.45 14.68
N TYR A 425 -14.70 3.10 14.32
CA TYR A 425 -13.42 2.94 15.04
C TYR A 425 -13.45 3.59 16.42
N ALA A 426 -14.09 4.75 16.58
CA ALA A 426 -14.27 5.36 17.91
C ALA A 426 -15.12 4.49 18.84
N LYS A 427 -16.18 3.84 18.31
CA LYS A 427 -16.98 2.87 19.07
C LYS A 427 -16.15 1.65 19.43
N ALA A 428 -15.34 1.13 18.51
CA ALA A 428 -14.45 0.01 18.80
C ALA A 428 -13.46 0.36 19.92
N ALA A 429 -12.81 1.52 19.84
CA ALA A 429 -11.89 2.00 20.88
C ALA A 429 -12.56 2.09 22.25
N ALA A 430 -13.77 2.65 22.32
CA ALA A 430 -14.52 2.78 23.57
C ALA A 430 -14.98 1.43 24.19
N LEU A 431 -14.89 0.33 23.45
CA LEU A 431 -15.15 -1.02 23.96
C LEU A 431 -13.89 -1.70 24.48
N LEU A 432 -12.70 -1.17 24.13
CA LEU A 432 -11.43 -1.68 24.60
C LEU A 432 -11.01 -1.12 25.98
N ASP A 433 -11.59 0.02 26.36
CA ASP A 433 -11.47 0.68 27.67
C ASP A 433 -12.39 0.02 28.72
#